data_AF-A0AAP9TYK4-F1
#
_entry.id   AF-A0AAP9TYK4-F1
#
_cell.length_a   1.000
_cell.length_b   1.000
_cell.length_c   1.000
_cell.angle_alpha   90.00
_cell.angle_beta   90.00
_cell.angle_gamma   90.00
#
_symmetry.space_group_name_H-M   'P 1'
#
loop_
_entity.id
_entity.type
_entity.pdbx_description
1 polymer ?
#
loop_
_entity_poly.entity_id
_entity_poly.type
_entity_poly.pdbx_seq_one_letter_code
_entity_poly.pdbx_strand_id
1 'polypeptide(L)'
;MTVTNALIQKAQNHLNQLIRYRNKVMTNREFIVTLLARGYTPECYAISKVAVPTGRQINRWDNDQYRQHWMKRAKSGTKIEYILKTSNNFFVVSKTCFEFALTQAEQPEAQPQLKAFVVFNIPGQNIPGIRTTESKPCVTVYSASVLSTECRVESLIDMDFPGSRVVWYGKARTEQEAFSLAGYN
;
A
#
# COMPACT_ATOMS: atom_id res chain seq x y z
N MET A 1 -20.74 14.46 24.86
CA MET A 1 -19.86 14.98 23.79
C MET A 1 -18.66 14.06 23.62
N THR A 2 -18.78 12.95 22.89
CA THR A 2 -18.21 11.69 23.41
C THR A 2 -17.08 11.01 22.62
N VAL A 3 -17.06 10.93 21.29
CA VAL A 3 -15.88 10.40 20.53
C VAL A 3 -15.81 11.03 19.13
N THR A 4 -16.97 11.21 18.49
CA THR A 4 -17.15 11.85 17.18
C THR A 4 -16.57 13.25 17.14
N ASN A 5 -16.81 14.07 18.17
CA ASN A 5 -16.24 15.43 18.23
C ASN A 5 -14.70 15.43 18.30
N ALA A 6 -14.10 14.45 18.98
CA ALA A 6 -12.65 14.35 19.09
C ALA A 6 -12.00 13.93 17.75
N LEU A 7 -12.62 13.02 17.01
CA LEU A 7 -12.15 12.61 15.68
C LEU A 7 -12.27 13.74 14.67
N ILE A 8 -13.39 14.48 14.68
CA ILE A 8 -13.60 15.66 13.83
C ILE A 8 -12.55 16.73 14.16
N GLN A 9 -12.33 17.02 15.45
CA GLN A 9 -11.33 18.00 15.87
C GLN A 9 -9.92 17.59 15.45
N LYS A 10 -9.57 16.29 15.59
CA LYS A 10 -8.27 15.78 15.15
C LYS A 10 -8.08 15.94 13.65
N ALA A 11 -9.11 15.65 12.85
CA ALA A 11 -9.08 15.84 11.41
C ALA A 11 -8.92 17.33 11.04
N GLN A 12 -9.66 18.22 11.69
CA GLN A 12 -9.54 19.67 11.49
C GLN A 12 -8.14 20.18 11.85
N ASN A 13 -7.60 19.75 12.99
CA ASN A 13 -6.25 20.12 13.41
C ASN A 13 -5.20 19.63 12.39
N HIS A 14 -5.35 18.40 11.87
CA HIS A 14 -4.48 17.86 10.82
C HIS A 14 -4.54 18.69 9.54
N LEU A 15 -5.74 19.12 9.12
CA LEU A 15 -5.93 19.99 7.95
C LEU A 15 -5.36 21.40 8.15
N ASN A 16 -5.25 21.87 9.39
CA ASN A 16 -4.67 23.18 9.74
C ASN A 16 -3.14 23.13 9.92
N GLN A 17 -2.50 21.96 9.88
CA GLN A 17 -1.04 21.86 9.97
C GLN A 17 -0.37 22.57 8.79
N LEU A 18 0.68 23.33 9.10
CA LEU A 18 1.45 24.07 8.11
C LEU A 18 2.44 23.17 7.38
N ILE A 19 2.52 23.35 6.07
CA ILE A 19 3.47 22.70 5.18
C ILE A 19 4.13 23.75 4.27
N ARG A 20 5.24 23.38 3.64
CA ARG A 20 5.91 24.22 2.62
C ARG A 20 5.66 23.64 1.23
N TYR A 21 5.17 24.47 0.33
CA TYR A 21 4.96 24.12 -1.08
C TYR A 21 5.31 25.30 -1.99
N ARG A 22 6.21 25.08 -2.96
CA ARG A 22 6.72 26.10 -3.91
C ARG A 22 7.10 27.43 -3.20
N ASN A 23 7.93 27.34 -2.16
CA ASN A 23 8.39 28.46 -1.35
C ASN A 23 7.29 29.25 -0.60
N LYS A 24 6.07 28.72 -0.52
CA LYS A 24 4.99 29.27 0.30
C LYS A 24 4.70 28.35 1.48
N VAL A 25 4.46 28.94 2.65
CA VAL A 25 3.90 28.24 3.81
C VAL A 25 2.38 28.29 3.69
N MET A 26 1.73 27.14 3.77
CA MET A 26 0.27 27.01 3.68
C MET A 26 -0.20 25.83 4.54
N THR A 27 -1.46 25.79 4.87
CA THR A 27 -2.09 24.66 5.57
C THR A 27 -2.24 23.45 4.64
N ASN A 28 -2.39 22.26 5.21
CA ASN A 28 -2.80 21.07 4.45
C ASN A 28 -4.11 21.31 3.68
N ARG A 29 -5.09 22.00 4.27
CA ARG A 29 -6.33 22.37 3.58
C ARG A 29 -6.06 23.18 2.30
N GLU A 30 -5.30 24.27 2.43
CA GLU A 30 -4.96 25.16 1.31
C GLU A 30 -4.16 24.42 0.24
N PHE A 31 -3.25 23.54 0.65
CA PHE A 31 -2.48 22.70 -0.26
C PHE A 31 -3.39 21.79 -1.10
N ILE A 32 -4.34 21.09 -0.47
CA ILE A 32 -5.28 20.21 -1.18
C ILE A 32 -6.16 20.99 -2.15
N VAL A 33 -6.74 22.12 -1.73
CA VAL A 33 -7.53 22.98 -2.62
C VAL A 33 -6.69 23.47 -3.80
N THR A 34 -5.43 23.86 -3.55
CA THR A 34 -4.50 24.30 -4.61
C THR A 34 -4.20 23.18 -5.60
N LEU A 35 -4.05 21.93 -5.14
CA LEU A 35 -3.83 20.79 -6.03
C LEU A 35 -5.09 20.48 -6.85
N LEU A 36 -6.27 20.45 -6.24
CA LEU A 36 -7.54 20.22 -6.95
C LEU A 36 -7.76 21.29 -8.03
N ALA A 37 -7.55 22.57 -7.72
CA ALA A 37 -7.66 23.67 -8.67
C ALA A 37 -6.66 23.58 -9.85
N ARG A 38 -5.57 22.82 -9.68
CA ARG A 38 -4.58 22.53 -10.73
C ARG A 38 -4.87 21.25 -11.50
N GLY A 39 -6.03 20.64 -11.29
CA GLY A 39 -6.48 19.44 -11.99
C GLY A 39 -5.93 18.13 -11.41
N TYR A 40 -5.42 18.12 -10.18
CA TYR A 40 -5.09 16.86 -9.51
C TYR A 40 -6.37 16.14 -9.09
N THR A 41 -6.46 14.85 -9.35
CA THR A 41 -7.58 13.99 -8.96
C THR A 41 -7.18 13.03 -7.83
N PRO A 42 -8.06 12.78 -6.85
CA PRO A 42 -7.79 11.82 -5.79
C PRO A 42 -7.84 10.38 -6.33
N GLU A 43 -6.80 9.61 -6.05
CA GLU A 43 -6.73 8.16 -6.30
C GLU A 43 -6.17 7.44 -5.08
N CYS A 44 -6.56 6.18 -4.88
CA CYS A 44 -5.95 5.33 -3.87
C CYS A 44 -5.73 3.92 -4.42
N TYR A 45 -4.72 3.22 -3.89
CA TYR A 45 -4.42 1.84 -4.27
C TYR A 45 -3.61 1.14 -3.17
N ALA A 46 -3.61 -0.19 -3.22
CA ALA A 46 -2.79 -0.99 -2.31
C ALA A 46 -1.30 -0.96 -2.70
N ILE A 47 -0.44 -0.88 -1.70
CA ILE A 47 1.02 -1.04 -1.78
C ILE A 47 1.52 -1.98 -0.68
N SER A 48 2.70 -2.59 -0.86
CA SER A 48 3.36 -3.35 0.20
C SER A 48 3.65 -2.42 1.39
N LYS A 49 3.35 -2.88 2.61
CA LYS A 49 3.47 -2.06 3.82
C LYS A 49 4.91 -1.66 4.13
N VAL A 50 5.83 -2.59 3.88
CA VAL A 50 7.28 -2.38 3.90
C VAL A 50 7.76 -2.27 2.45
N ALA A 51 8.45 -1.18 2.14
CA ALA A 51 8.99 -0.92 0.81
C ALA A 51 10.17 -1.83 0.49
N VAL A 52 10.48 -1.96 -0.80
CA VAL A 52 11.71 -2.58 -1.28
C VAL A 52 12.90 -1.74 -0.78
N PRO A 53 13.99 -2.37 -0.29
CA PRO A 53 15.15 -1.61 0.15
C PRO A 53 15.78 -0.88 -1.03
N THR A 54 16.24 0.34 -0.80
CA THR A 54 16.99 1.10 -1.80
C THR A 54 18.35 0.45 -2.05
N GLY A 55 18.94 0.64 -3.24
CA GLY A 55 20.27 0.10 -3.53
C GLY A 55 21.34 0.53 -2.52
N ARG A 56 21.25 1.75 -1.98
CA ARG A 56 22.14 2.22 -0.90
C ARG A 56 21.97 1.43 0.40
N GLN A 57 20.75 1.02 0.74
CA GLN A 57 20.51 0.18 1.93
C GLN A 57 21.07 -1.22 1.70
N ILE A 58 20.78 -1.83 0.54
CA ILE A 58 21.28 -3.16 0.17
C ILE A 58 22.81 -3.20 0.27
N ASN A 59 23.51 -2.21 -0.30
CA ASN A 59 24.98 -2.15 -0.30
C ASN A 59 25.61 -1.98 1.08
N ARG A 60 24.83 -1.67 2.12
CA ARG A 60 25.32 -1.48 3.50
C ARG A 60 24.87 -2.58 4.45
N TRP A 61 23.96 -3.45 4.01
CA TRP A 61 23.42 -4.51 4.84
C TRP A 61 24.28 -5.76 4.71
N ASP A 62 24.48 -6.42 5.84
CA ASP A 62 24.93 -7.80 5.85
C ASP A 62 23.77 -8.75 5.48
N ASN A 63 24.10 -10.03 5.32
CA ASN A 63 23.13 -11.05 4.93
C ASN A 63 22.00 -11.21 5.96
N ASP A 64 22.28 -11.01 7.24
CA ASP A 64 21.28 -11.17 8.30
C ASP A 64 20.30 -10.00 8.33
N GLN A 65 20.77 -8.76 8.18
CA GLN A 65 19.95 -7.58 8.03
C GLN A 65 19.07 -7.67 6.79
N TYR A 66 19.63 -8.14 5.68
CA TYR A 66 18.86 -8.38 4.46
C TYR A 66 17.76 -9.43 4.71
N ARG A 67 18.08 -10.56 5.34
CA ARG A 67 17.12 -11.62 5.68
C ARG A 67 16.03 -11.14 6.63
N GLN A 68 16.37 -10.35 7.66
CA GLN A 68 15.39 -9.80 8.59
C GLN A 68 14.44 -8.82 7.91
N HIS A 69 14.97 -7.92 7.08
CA HIS A 69 14.17 -6.99 6.30
C HIS A 69 13.22 -7.73 5.36
N TRP A 70 13.75 -8.76 4.70
CA TRP A 70 13.01 -9.63 3.81
C TRP A 70 11.83 -10.34 4.50
N MET A 71 12.10 -11.03 5.62
CA MET A 71 11.06 -11.67 6.43
C MET A 71 10.02 -10.68 6.93
N LYS A 72 10.45 -9.48 7.34
CA LYS A 72 9.57 -8.41 7.78
C LYS A 72 8.66 -7.95 6.64
N ARG A 73 9.18 -7.81 5.41
CA ARG A 73 8.40 -7.42 4.23
C ARG A 73 7.33 -8.47 3.93
N ALA A 74 7.70 -9.75 3.87
CA ALA A 74 6.78 -10.85 3.59
C ALA A 74 5.60 -10.90 4.58
N LYS A 75 5.87 -10.69 5.88
CA LYS A 75 4.86 -10.75 6.95
C LYS A 75 4.04 -9.47 7.12
N SER A 76 4.47 -8.35 6.54
CA SER A 76 3.85 -7.05 6.80
C SER A 76 2.53 -6.81 6.07
N GLY A 77 2.25 -7.57 5.01
CA GLY A 77 1.08 -7.42 4.16
C GLY A 77 1.09 -6.09 3.38
N THR A 78 -0.12 -5.58 3.13
CA THR A 78 -0.32 -4.36 2.33
C THR A 78 -0.94 -3.23 3.14
N LYS A 79 -0.90 -2.02 2.58
CA LYS A 79 -1.62 -0.84 3.07
C LYS A 79 -2.19 -0.07 1.88
N ILE A 80 -3.21 0.75 2.13
CA ILE A 80 -3.71 1.68 1.13
C ILE A 80 -2.86 2.95 1.16
N GLU A 81 -2.34 3.33 0.00
CA GLU A 81 -1.73 4.63 -0.25
C GLU A 81 -2.76 5.56 -0.88
N TYR A 82 -2.81 6.79 -0.38
CA TYR A 82 -3.70 7.84 -0.85
C TYR A 82 -2.88 8.89 -1.58
N ILE A 83 -3.30 9.22 -2.80
CA ILE A 83 -2.57 10.17 -3.64
C ILE A 83 -3.52 11.20 -4.26
N LEU A 84 -2.95 12.35 -4.60
CA LEU A 84 -3.51 13.29 -5.56
C LEU A 84 -2.63 13.26 -6.80
N LYS A 85 -3.23 13.01 -7.97
CA LYS A 85 -2.48 12.71 -9.19
C LYS A 85 -2.96 13.53 -10.39
N THR A 86 -2.04 13.82 -11.30
CA THR A 86 -2.26 14.30 -12.66
C THR A 86 -1.62 13.31 -13.63
N SER A 87 -1.73 13.55 -14.94
CA SER A 87 -1.04 12.74 -15.95
C SER A 87 0.48 12.65 -15.71
N ASN A 88 1.10 13.72 -15.21
CA ASN A 88 2.56 13.85 -15.14
C ASN A 88 3.15 13.88 -13.74
N ASN A 89 2.32 14.00 -12.70
CA ASN A 89 2.82 14.21 -11.34
C ASN A 89 1.83 13.72 -10.29
N PHE A 90 2.31 13.37 -9.11
CA PHE A 90 1.48 12.95 -7.98
C PHE A 90 2.05 13.40 -6.65
N PHE A 91 1.19 13.49 -5.64
CA PHE A 91 1.53 13.71 -4.25
C PHE A 91 0.92 12.62 -3.40
N VAL A 92 1.73 11.97 -2.55
CA VAL A 92 1.22 11.11 -1.48
C VAL A 92 0.68 11.98 -0.36
N VAL A 93 -0.54 11.72 0.07
CA VAL A 93 -1.24 12.51 1.09
C VAL A 93 -1.74 11.61 2.22
N SER A 94 -2.02 12.19 3.38
CA SER A 94 -2.65 11.44 4.47
C SER A 94 -4.10 11.07 4.11
N LYS A 95 -4.65 10.05 4.77
CA LYS A 95 -6.06 9.67 4.62
C LYS A 95 -7.00 10.85 4.87
N THR A 96 -6.74 11.65 5.91
CA THR A 96 -7.56 12.82 6.23
C THR A 96 -7.55 13.87 5.12
N CYS A 97 -6.39 14.13 4.51
CA CYS A 97 -6.29 15.06 3.39
C CYS A 97 -6.99 14.51 2.13
N PHE A 98 -6.92 13.19 1.92
CA PHE A 98 -7.61 12.50 0.82
C PHE A 98 -9.13 12.53 0.97
N GLU A 99 -9.66 12.20 2.16
CA GLU A 99 -11.09 12.29 2.47
C GLU A 99 -11.61 13.72 2.27
N PHE A 100 -10.85 14.72 2.72
CA PHE A 100 -11.17 16.12 2.44
C PHE A 100 -11.19 16.43 0.94
N ALA A 101 -10.22 15.91 0.17
CA ALA A 101 -10.19 16.09 -1.27
C ALA A 101 -11.41 15.49 -1.98
N LEU A 102 -11.86 14.30 -1.56
CA LEU A 102 -13.07 13.67 -2.08
C LEU A 102 -14.31 14.52 -1.82
N THR A 103 -14.46 15.06 -0.60
CA THR A 103 -15.57 15.98 -0.27
C THR A 103 -15.54 17.24 -1.14
N GLN A 104 -14.36 17.82 -1.36
CA GLN A 104 -14.22 19.03 -2.20
C GLN A 104 -14.46 18.77 -3.68
N ALA A 105 -14.16 17.57 -4.16
CA ALA A 105 -14.38 17.15 -5.55
C ALA A 105 -15.79 16.58 -5.81
N GLU A 106 -16.67 16.58 -4.79
CA GLU A 106 -18.01 15.97 -4.84
C GLU A 106 -17.99 14.50 -5.30
N GLN A 107 -16.92 13.77 -4.97
CA GLN A 107 -16.78 12.35 -5.30
C GLN A 107 -17.28 11.50 -4.13
N PRO A 108 -18.30 10.64 -4.33
CA PRO A 108 -19.01 9.99 -3.23
C PRO A 108 -18.14 8.99 -2.46
N GLU A 109 -17.17 8.34 -3.11
CA GLU A 109 -16.15 7.52 -2.46
C GLU A 109 -15.13 7.04 -3.52
N ALA A 110 -13.83 7.11 -3.22
CA ALA A 110 -12.81 6.51 -4.09
C ALA A 110 -12.43 5.13 -3.57
N GLN A 111 -12.88 4.09 -4.28
CA GLN A 111 -12.43 2.73 -4.04
C GLN A 111 -10.97 2.55 -4.50
N PRO A 112 -10.17 1.74 -3.78
CA PRO A 112 -8.81 1.43 -4.23
C PRO A 112 -8.81 0.83 -5.63
N GLN A 113 -7.87 1.26 -6.47
CA GLN A 113 -7.71 0.70 -7.81
C GLN A 113 -7.29 -0.78 -7.74
N LEU A 114 -7.70 -1.54 -8.75
CA LEU A 114 -7.24 -2.91 -8.92
C LEU A 114 -5.73 -2.96 -9.12
N LYS A 115 -5.06 -3.78 -8.32
CA LYS A 115 -3.63 -4.07 -8.43
C LYS A 115 -3.42 -5.57 -8.55
N ALA A 116 -2.22 -5.97 -8.93
CA ALA A 116 -1.83 -7.37 -8.97
C ALA A 116 -1.46 -7.82 -7.56
N PHE A 117 -2.27 -8.67 -6.94
CA PHE A 117 -1.95 -9.28 -5.67
C PHE A 117 -1.37 -10.66 -5.88
N VAL A 118 -0.43 -11.04 -5.02
CA VAL A 118 0.16 -12.37 -4.99
C VAL A 118 0.17 -12.85 -3.55
N VAL A 119 -0.46 -14.00 -3.33
CA VAL A 119 -0.52 -14.72 -2.07
C VAL A 119 0.48 -15.88 -2.16
N PHE A 120 1.38 -15.98 -1.19
CA PHE A 120 2.50 -16.91 -1.23
C PHE A 120 2.89 -17.38 0.17
N ASN A 121 3.60 -18.51 0.24
CA ASN A 121 4.16 -19.05 1.47
C ASN A 121 5.68 -18.93 1.44
N ILE A 122 6.28 -18.49 2.54
CA ILE A 122 7.75 -18.43 2.69
C ILE A 122 8.32 -19.77 3.21
N PRO A 123 9.58 -20.14 2.85
CA PRO A 123 10.27 -21.29 3.42
C PRO A 123 10.28 -21.24 4.96
N GLY A 124 9.91 -22.35 5.61
CA GLY A 124 9.85 -22.46 7.07
C GLY A 124 8.53 -22.00 7.73
N GLN A 125 7.55 -21.50 6.97
CA GLN A 125 6.15 -21.46 7.45
C GLN A 125 5.51 -22.84 7.49
N ASN A 126 6.03 -23.79 6.71
CA ASN A 126 5.74 -25.22 6.84
C ASN A 126 6.47 -25.78 8.07
N ILE A 127 6.02 -25.40 9.26
CA ILE A 127 6.55 -25.93 10.52
C ILE A 127 6.07 -27.39 10.63
N PRO A 128 6.97 -28.38 10.79
CA PRO A 128 6.56 -29.77 10.98
C PRO A 128 5.59 -29.90 12.16
N GLY A 129 4.40 -30.47 11.92
CA GLY A 129 3.34 -30.63 12.92
C GLY A 129 2.29 -29.52 12.97
N ILE A 130 2.56 -28.35 12.37
CA ILE A 130 1.56 -27.31 12.13
C ILE A 130 0.99 -27.58 10.74
N ARG A 131 -0.31 -27.86 10.65
CA ARG A 131 -0.95 -28.02 9.35
C ARG A 131 -0.78 -26.71 8.58
N THR A 132 -0.49 -26.78 7.27
CA THR A 132 -0.36 -25.61 6.39
C THR A 132 -1.56 -24.64 6.45
N THR A 133 -2.69 -25.09 6.98
CA THR A 133 -3.90 -24.31 7.29
C THR A 133 -3.79 -23.37 8.50
N GLU A 134 -2.76 -23.49 9.35
CA GLU A 134 -2.61 -22.69 10.58
C GLU A 134 -1.72 -21.44 10.40
N SER A 135 -0.80 -21.45 9.42
CA SER A 135 0.00 -20.26 9.10
C SER A 135 -0.68 -19.45 8.00
N LYS A 136 -1.19 -18.25 8.34
CA LYS A 136 -1.75 -17.33 7.34
C LYS A 136 -0.70 -17.06 6.24
N PRO A 137 -1.03 -17.24 4.95
CA PRO A 137 -0.09 -16.96 3.87
C PRO A 137 0.29 -15.48 3.83
N CYS A 138 1.47 -15.22 3.28
CA CYS A 138 1.94 -13.87 3.01
C CYS A 138 1.23 -13.29 1.77
N VAL A 139 1.18 -11.96 1.70
CA VAL A 139 0.59 -11.25 0.56
C VAL A 139 1.45 -10.05 0.19
N THR A 140 1.61 -9.85 -1.11
CA THR A 140 2.29 -8.68 -1.68
C THR A 140 1.47 -8.15 -2.86
N VAL A 141 1.83 -6.96 -3.33
CA VAL A 141 1.12 -6.27 -4.40
C VAL A 141 2.10 -5.64 -5.39
N TYR A 142 1.73 -5.71 -6.66
CA TYR A 142 2.49 -5.22 -7.81
C TYR A 142 1.62 -4.38 -8.75
N SER A 143 2.26 -3.78 -9.76
CA SER A 143 1.55 -3.21 -10.91
C SER A 143 0.66 -4.27 -11.57
N ALA A 144 -0.54 -3.89 -12.00
CA ALA A 144 -1.48 -4.76 -12.69
C ALA A 144 -0.88 -5.44 -13.95
N SER A 145 0.15 -4.82 -14.56
CA SER A 145 0.88 -5.36 -15.72
C SER A 145 1.65 -6.66 -15.44
N VAL A 146 1.88 -7.00 -14.17
CA VAL A 146 2.60 -8.21 -13.76
C VAL A 146 1.83 -9.49 -14.07
N LEU A 147 0.50 -9.45 -14.04
CA LEU A 147 -0.38 -10.61 -14.27
C LEU A 147 -0.48 -11.03 -15.75
N SER A 148 0.51 -10.68 -16.58
CA SER A 148 0.51 -10.99 -18.01
C SER A 148 0.80 -12.47 -18.27
N THR A 149 1.65 -13.09 -17.46
CA THR A 149 1.98 -14.53 -17.54
C THR A 149 2.33 -15.06 -16.15
N GLU A 150 2.06 -16.35 -15.92
CA GLU A 150 2.40 -17.05 -14.67
C GLU A 150 3.90 -17.01 -14.38
N CYS A 151 4.73 -17.35 -15.37
CA CYS A 151 6.19 -17.34 -15.25
C CYS A 151 6.73 -15.98 -14.77
N ARG A 152 6.11 -14.87 -15.19
CA ARG A 152 6.49 -13.53 -14.74
C ARG A 152 6.15 -13.30 -13.26
N VAL A 153 5.00 -13.78 -12.81
CA VAL A 153 4.61 -13.70 -11.39
C VAL A 153 5.56 -14.51 -10.52
N GLU A 154 5.83 -15.75 -10.91
CA GLU A 154 6.76 -16.63 -10.18
C GLU A 154 8.17 -16.05 -10.14
N SER A 155 8.69 -15.56 -11.26
CA SER A 155 10.02 -14.94 -11.32
C SER A 155 10.14 -13.70 -10.43
N LEU A 156 9.09 -12.87 -10.38
CA LEU A 156 9.06 -11.70 -9.49
C LEU A 156 9.03 -12.10 -8.02
N ILE A 157 8.24 -13.12 -7.69
CA ILE A 157 8.17 -13.64 -6.33
C ILE A 157 9.48 -14.30 -5.93
N ASP A 158 10.17 -15.02 -6.81
CA ASP A 158 11.45 -15.62 -6.46
C ASP A 158 12.54 -14.55 -6.26
N MET A 159 12.54 -13.48 -7.06
CA MET A 159 13.46 -12.34 -6.85
C MET A 159 13.18 -11.58 -5.55
N ASP A 160 11.92 -11.25 -5.28
CA ASP A 160 11.53 -10.51 -4.09
C ASP A 160 11.52 -11.38 -2.82
N PHE A 161 11.19 -12.65 -2.99
CA PHE A 161 10.93 -13.66 -1.97
C PHE A 161 11.50 -15.05 -2.32
N PRO A 162 12.84 -15.19 -2.32
CA PRO A 162 13.50 -16.43 -2.75
C PRO A 162 12.98 -17.69 -2.04
N GLY A 163 12.68 -18.72 -2.84
CA GLY A 163 12.15 -19.99 -2.37
C GLY A 163 10.69 -19.96 -1.89
N SER A 164 10.00 -18.82 -2.04
CA SER A 164 8.57 -18.74 -1.74
C SER A 164 7.74 -19.47 -2.77
N ARG A 165 6.68 -20.10 -2.31
CA ARG A 165 5.70 -20.79 -3.17
C ARG A 165 4.48 -19.91 -3.37
N VAL A 166 4.20 -19.56 -4.62
CA VAL A 166 2.96 -18.87 -4.99
C VAL A 166 1.78 -19.81 -4.75
N VAL A 167 0.74 -19.28 -4.09
CA VAL A 167 -0.51 -19.99 -3.80
C VAL A 167 -1.63 -19.47 -4.68
N TRP A 168 -1.67 -18.15 -4.88
CA TRP A 168 -2.65 -17.49 -5.71
C TRP A 168 -2.10 -16.16 -6.22
N TYR A 169 -2.52 -15.75 -7.40
CA TYR A 169 -2.29 -14.41 -7.90
C TYR A 169 -3.50 -13.94 -8.70
N GLY A 170 -3.78 -12.63 -8.66
CA GLY A 170 -4.93 -12.07 -9.33
C GLY A 170 -5.11 -10.59 -9.10
N LYS A 171 -6.17 -10.03 -9.68
CA LYS A 171 -6.55 -8.63 -9.46
C LYS A 171 -7.44 -8.53 -8.23
N ALA A 172 -7.07 -7.66 -7.30
CA ALA A 172 -7.88 -7.28 -6.15
C ALA A 172 -7.63 -5.80 -5.82
N ARG A 173 -8.47 -5.21 -4.97
CA ARG A 173 -8.33 -3.82 -4.48
C ARG A 173 -7.68 -3.77 -3.11
N THR A 174 -7.87 -4.81 -2.31
CA THR A 174 -7.38 -4.90 -0.93
C THR A 174 -6.77 -6.26 -0.62
N GLU A 175 -5.97 -6.34 0.44
CA GLU A 175 -5.45 -7.61 0.96
C GLU A 175 -6.56 -8.57 1.41
N GLN A 176 -7.63 -8.05 2.02
CA GLN A 176 -8.75 -8.88 2.45
C GLN A 176 -9.47 -9.51 1.25
N GLU A 177 -9.71 -8.73 0.20
CA GLU A 177 -10.27 -9.22 -1.05
C GLU A 177 -9.36 -10.26 -1.71
N ALA A 178 -8.03 -10.03 -1.73
CA ALA A 178 -7.08 -11.00 -2.26
C ALA A 178 -7.09 -12.32 -1.49
N PHE A 179 -7.14 -12.29 -0.15
CA PHE A 179 -7.26 -13.51 0.65
C PHE A 179 -8.57 -14.25 0.39
N SER A 180 -9.69 -13.53 0.34
CA SER A 180 -11.00 -14.12 0.05
C SER A 180 -11.02 -14.80 -1.33
N LEU A 181 -10.48 -14.14 -2.36
CA LEU A 181 -10.34 -14.71 -3.71
C LEU A 181 -9.38 -15.91 -3.77
N ALA A 182 -8.39 -15.95 -2.89
CA ALA A 182 -7.47 -17.07 -2.74
C ALA A 182 -8.04 -18.22 -1.88
N GLY A 183 -9.27 -18.11 -1.38
CA GLY A 183 -9.93 -19.14 -0.57
C GLY A 183 -9.60 -19.09 0.93
N TYR A 184 -9.06 -17.97 1.42
CA TYR A 184 -8.76 -17.73 2.84
C TYR A 184 -9.81 -16.79 3.44
N ASN A 185 -10.54 -17.27 4.46
CA ASN A 185 -11.53 -16.50 5.24
C ASN A 185 -10.96 -16.04 6.58
#